data_AF-A0A166S1W7-F1
#
_entry.id   AF-A0A166S1W7-F1
#
_cell.length_a   1.000
_cell.length_b   1.000
_cell.length_c   1.000
_cell.angle_alpha   90.00
_cell.angle_beta   90.00
_cell.angle_gamma   90.00
#
_symmetry.space_group_name_H-M   'P 1'
#
loop_
_entity.id
_entity.type
_entity.pdbx_description
1 polymer ?
#
loop_
_entity_poly.entity_id
_entity_poly.type
_entity_poly.pdbx_seq_one_letter_code
_entity_poly.pdbx_strand_id
1 'polypeptide(L)'
;MTAHREFMSGTDTMMRAEVEDIGGDRINYRAAGIAFSDMMNGILRDPRAFQINPSKFFEMYPRQANYENISRNAWFDVGASTVKKEARQRLKKSGWDDVRPALRSTITGWFMKAFIHGSTNQFTSSVAFYSQIVEILEWGRQAFKDVSTEERGPIFKSTYVRGVKRLYMNTLLKGYIKHPSDFKIDDAVNLAHQIIADVAQNPPSPNEQYDPGFLLSFWKYTVSDAHAVLGYYYKALGLQAVPGSEEAREHFQDAARQYVSSANALPADDECHAYYLAIAVEAYWRRGSSLSVTLVACRRIHDSVEKARYLWGSRGKGSSPEIRMCMAFQDEWEERIQSP
;
A
#
# COMPACT_ATOMS: atom_id res chain seq x y z
N MET A 1 -7.92 13.61 -6.01
CA MET A 1 -9.34 13.37 -6.35
C MET A 1 -9.60 12.07 -7.11
N THR A 2 -8.67 11.58 -7.95
CA THR A 2 -8.89 10.39 -8.80
C THR A 2 -9.12 9.09 -8.01
N ALA A 3 -8.34 8.82 -6.96
CA ALA A 3 -8.45 7.57 -6.18
C ALA A 3 -9.83 7.37 -5.53
N HIS A 4 -10.35 8.40 -4.86
CA HIS A 4 -11.69 8.35 -4.26
C HIS A 4 -12.78 8.18 -5.32
N ARG A 5 -12.68 8.87 -6.46
CA ARG A 5 -13.65 8.74 -7.55
C ARG A 5 -13.66 7.33 -8.16
N GLU A 6 -12.48 6.74 -8.40
CA GLU A 6 -12.35 5.35 -8.87
C GLU A 6 -12.99 4.38 -7.86
N PHE A 7 -12.69 4.53 -6.57
CA PHE A 7 -13.27 3.69 -5.53
C PHE A 7 -14.80 3.83 -5.44
N MET A 8 -15.31 5.07 -5.49
CA MET A 8 -16.75 5.33 -5.43
C MET A 8 -17.47 4.81 -6.67
N SER A 9 -16.88 4.92 -7.88
CA SER A 9 -17.43 4.32 -9.10
C SER A 9 -17.70 2.82 -8.95
N GLY A 10 -16.73 2.09 -8.39
CA GLY A 10 -16.92 0.67 -8.07
C GLY A 10 -18.01 0.45 -7.03
N THR A 11 -18.03 1.24 -5.96
CA THR A 11 -19.05 1.15 -4.91
C THR A 11 -20.45 1.42 -5.46
N ASP A 12 -20.65 2.47 -6.24
CA ASP A 12 -21.91 2.83 -6.86
C ASP A 12 -22.38 1.78 -7.86
N THR A 13 -21.44 1.12 -8.56
CA THR A 13 -21.76 -0.02 -9.44
C THR A 13 -22.25 -1.21 -8.62
N MET A 14 -21.59 -1.53 -7.51
CA MET A 14 -22.04 -2.60 -6.60
C MET A 14 -23.42 -2.29 -5.98
N MET A 15 -23.68 -1.03 -5.62
CA MET A 15 -24.93 -0.61 -4.97
C MET A 15 -26.12 -0.53 -5.93
N ARG A 16 -25.88 -0.43 -7.25
CA ARG A 16 -26.93 -0.44 -8.29
C ARG A 16 -27.39 -1.85 -8.67
N ALA A 17 -26.87 -2.91 -8.04
CA ALA A 17 -27.35 -4.25 -8.30
C ALA A 17 -28.85 -4.37 -7.95
N GLU A 18 -29.61 -4.92 -8.89
CA GLU A 18 -31.06 -5.07 -8.77
C GLU A 18 -31.40 -6.43 -8.16
N VAL A 19 -32.51 -6.44 -7.43
CA VAL A 19 -33.11 -7.64 -6.87
C VAL A 19 -34.26 -8.03 -7.81
N GLU A 20 -34.13 -9.18 -8.46
CA GLU A 20 -35.15 -9.68 -9.39
C GLU A 20 -35.94 -10.78 -8.68
N ASP A 21 -37.24 -10.56 -8.47
CA ASP A 21 -38.15 -11.56 -7.93
C ASP A 21 -38.56 -12.52 -9.04
N ILE A 22 -38.18 -13.80 -8.95
CA ILE A 22 -38.53 -14.81 -9.97
C ILE A 22 -39.80 -15.59 -9.59
N GLY A 23 -40.53 -15.19 -8.55
CA GLY A 23 -41.73 -15.90 -8.08
C GLY A 23 -41.41 -17.19 -7.32
N GLY A 24 -42.14 -17.43 -6.23
CA GLY A 24 -41.72 -18.35 -5.15
C GLY A 24 -40.57 -17.73 -4.35
N ASP A 25 -40.14 -18.32 -3.23
CA ASP A 25 -39.13 -17.77 -2.30
C ASP A 25 -37.69 -17.58 -2.90
N ARG A 26 -37.56 -17.40 -4.21
CA ARG A 26 -36.31 -17.27 -4.95
C ARG A 26 -36.12 -15.85 -5.47
N ILE A 27 -35.23 -15.15 -4.77
CA ILE A 27 -34.72 -13.85 -5.15
C ILE A 27 -33.45 -14.05 -6.02
N ASN A 28 -33.45 -13.52 -7.24
CA ASN A 28 -32.24 -13.39 -8.05
C ASN A 28 -31.55 -12.05 -7.79
N TYR A 29 -30.23 -12.02 -7.95
CA TYR A 29 -29.46 -10.78 -7.88
C TYR A 29 -28.81 -10.50 -9.23
N ARG A 30 -29.15 -9.36 -9.83
CA ARG A 30 -28.55 -8.89 -11.07
C ARG A 30 -27.58 -7.76 -10.77
N ALA A 31 -26.28 -8.05 -10.82
CA ALA A 31 -25.27 -6.99 -10.65
C ALA A 31 -25.33 -5.99 -11.81
N ALA A 32 -25.05 -4.72 -11.51
CA ALA A 32 -25.02 -3.65 -12.50
C ALA A 32 -23.72 -3.63 -13.34
N GLY A 33 -22.69 -4.38 -12.95
CA GLY A 33 -21.42 -4.45 -13.67
C GLY A 33 -20.29 -5.08 -12.85
N ILE A 34 -19.05 -4.90 -13.34
CA ILE A 34 -17.82 -5.26 -12.63
C ILE A 34 -17.42 -4.07 -11.75
N ALA A 35 -17.40 -4.26 -10.44
CA ALA A 35 -17.15 -3.23 -9.44
C ALA A 35 -15.74 -3.31 -8.84
N PHE A 36 -15.22 -4.52 -8.61
CA PHE A 36 -14.00 -4.73 -7.84
C PHE A 36 -12.74 -4.17 -8.51
N SER A 37 -12.72 -4.13 -9.84
CA SER A 37 -11.62 -3.49 -10.59
C SER A 37 -11.47 -2.00 -10.25
N ASP A 38 -12.58 -1.26 -10.21
CA ASP A 38 -12.56 0.18 -9.95
C ASP A 38 -12.24 0.47 -8.48
N MET A 39 -12.82 -0.33 -7.56
CA MET A 39 -12.48 -0.29 -6.14
C MET A 39 -10.98 -0.52 -5.93
N MET A 40 -10.42 -1.56 -6.54
CA MET A 40 -9.00 -1.87 -6.44
C MET A 40 -8.13 -0.74 -6.99
N ASN A 41 -8.47 -0.15 -8.14
CA ASN A 41 -7.71 0.97 -8.71
C ASN A 41 -7.63 2.14 -7.72
N GLY A 42 -8.75 2.51 -7.11
CA GLY A 42 -8.80 3.56 -6.09
C GLY A 42 -7.93 3.24 -4.87
N ILE A 43 -8.03 2.00 -4.34
CA ILE A 43 -7.27 1.54 -3.18
C ILE A 43 -5.76 1.47 -3.48
N LEU A 44 -5.37 0.97 -4.65
CA LEU A 44 -3.97 0.90 -5.07
C LEU A 44 -3.34 2.29 -5.16
N ARG A 45 -4.12 3.28 -5.58
CA ARG A 45 -3.66 4.67 -5.59
C ARG A 45 -3.52 5.24 -4.19
N ASP A 46 -4.56 5.09 -3.38
CA ASP A 46 -4.60 5.57 -2.00
C ASP A 46 -5.56 4.72 -1.15
N PRO A 47 -5.05 3.94 -0.18
CA PRO A 47 -5.89 3.13 0.70
C PRO A 47 -6.93 3.93 1.49
N ARG A 48 -6.71 5.24 1.70
CA ARG A 48 -7.67 6.14 2.36
C ARG A 48 -8.91 6.40 1.52
N ALA A 49 -8.89 6.04 0.23
CA ALA A 49 -10.06 6.07 -0.63
C ALA A 49 -11.15 5.08 -0.17
N PHE A 50 -10.77 4.03 0.58
CA PHE A 50 -11.70 3.06 1.15
C PHE A 50 -12.58 3.70 2.23
N GLN A 51 -13.68 4.31 1.79
CA GLN A 51 -14.70 4.91 2.65
C GLN A 51 -16.04 4.25 2.33
N ILE A 52 -16.55 3.47 3.28
CA ILE A 52 -17.73 2.63 3.08
C ILE A 52 -18.79 2.91 4.14
N ASN A 53 -20.05 2.67 3.79
CA ASN A 53 -21.07 2.37 4.78
C ASN A 53 -20.97 0.87 5.13
N PRO A 54 -20.50 0.50 6.33
CA PRO A 54 -20.19 -0.90 6.63
C PRO A 54 -21.39 -1.84 6.44
N SER A 55 -22.57 -1.44 6.92
CA SER A 55 -23.78 -2.27 6.85
C SER A 55 -24.14 -2.62 5.40
N LYS A 56 -24.28 -1.60 4.55
CA LYS A 56 -24.63 -1.81 3.13
C LYS A 56 -23.51 -2.50 2.35
N PHE A 57 -22.26 -2.12 2.61
CA PHE A 57 -21.13 -2.67 1.88
C PHE A 57 -20.99 -4.18 2.12
N PHE A 58 -21.04 -4.63 3.38
CA PHE A 58 -20.89 -6.04 3.70
C PHE A 58 -22.11 -6.89 3.29
N GLU A 59 -23.30 -6.29 3.17
CA GLU A 59 -24.46 -6.97 2.58
C GLU A 59 -24.26 -7.23 1.08
N MET A 60 -23.77 -6.23 0.33
CA MET A 60 -23.67 -6.30 -1.13
C MET A 60 -22.40 -7.01 -1.63
N TYR A 61 -21.31 -6.93 -0.87
CA TYR A 61 -20.01 -7.51 -1.21
C TYR A 61 -20.06 -9.00 -1.63
N PRO A 62 -20.66 -9.93 -0.85
CA PRO A 62 -20.68 -11.34 -1.24
C PRO A 62 -21.48 -11.59 -2.52
N ARG A 63 -22.54 -10.81 -2.76
CA ARG A 63 -23.37 -10.88 -3.98
C ARG A 63 -22.55 -10.46 -5.21
N GLN A 64 -21.85 -9.33 -5.09
CA GLN A 64 -20.96 -8.83 -6.15
C GLN A 64 -19.80 -9.79 -6.41
N ALA A 65 -19.19 -10.34 -5.36
CA ALA A 65 -18.10 -11.32 -5.49
C ALA A 65 -18.56 -12.57 -6.26
N ASN A 66 -19.74 -13.11 -5.92
CA ASN A 66 -20.31 -14.26 -6.61
C ASN A 66 -20.59 -13.95 -8.10
N TYR A 67 -21.18 -12.78 -8.37
CA TYR A 67 -21.47 -12.35 -9.75
C TYR A 67 -20.19 -12.23 -10.58
N GLU A 68 -19.15 -11.53 -10.10
CA GLU A 68 -17.90 -11.38 -10.85
C GLU A 68 -17.18 -12.70 -11.05
N ASN A 69 -17.26 -13.62 -10.08
CA ASN A 69 -16.69 -14.96 -10.19
C ASN A 69 -17.38 -15.76 -11.31
N ILE A 70 -18.71 -15.84 -11.28
CA ILE A 70 -19.49 -16.60 -12.26
C ILE A 70 -19.40 -15.97 -13.66
N SER A 71 -19.61 -14.66 -13.77
CA SER A 71 -19.68 -13.97 -15.07
C SER A 71 -18.36 -14.03 -15.86
N ARG A 72 -17.21 -14.15 -15.17
CA ARG A 72 -15.89 -14.23 -15.82
C ARG A 72 -15.28 -15.64 -15.77
N ASN A 73 -15.98 -16.61 -15.18
CA ASN A 73 -15.43 -17.92 -14.84
C ASN A 73 -14.06 -17.77 -14.14
N ALA A 74 -14.03 -16.95 -13.08
CA ALA A 74 -12.82 -16.66 -12.33
C ALA A 74 -12.51 -17.80 -11.33
N TRP A 75 -11.43 -17.62 -10.57
CA TRP A 75 -10.85 -18.65 -9.71
C TRP A 75 -10.87 -18.24 -8.23
N PHE A 76 -12.00 -17.78 -7.71
CA PHE A 76 -12.04 -17.13 -6.39
C PHE A 76 -11.71 -18.06 -5.21
N ASP A 77 -11.89 -19.37 -5.40
CA ASP A 77 -11.85 -20.38 -4.33
C ASP A 77 -10.75 -21.44 -4.53
N VAL A 78 -9.87 -21.26 -5.52
CA VAL A 78 -8.71 -22.14 -5.74
C VAL A 78 -7.40 -21.40 -5.46
N GLY A 79 -6.29 -22.12 -5.34
CA GLY A 79 -4.98 -21.52 -5.12
C GLY A 79 -4.26 -21.10 -6.40
N ALA A 80 -3.21 -20.29 -6.25
CA ALA A 80 -2.39 -19.78 -7.36
C ALA A 80 -1.87 -20.88 -8.31
N SER A 81 -1.42 -22.02 -7.78
CA SER A 81 -0.94 -23.16 -8.60
C SER A 81 -1.99 -23.66 -9.60
N THR A 82 -3.25 -23.76 -9.17
CA THR A 82 -4.37 -24.16 -10.03
C THR A 82 -4.65 -23.10 -11.08
N VAL A 83 -4.69 -21.82 -10.68
CA VAL A 83 -4.87 -20.70 -11.61
C VAL A 83 -3.82 -20.69 -12.71
N LYS A 84 -2.54 -20.88 -12.38
CA LYS A 84 -1.43 -20.91 -13.37
C LYS A 84 -1.64 -22.02 -14.40
N LYS A 85 -2.04 -23.21 -13.95
CA LYS A 85 -2.27 -24.38 -14.81
C LYS A 85 -3.48 -24.15 -15.72
N GLU A 86 -4.61 -23.80 -15.14
CA GLU A 86 -5.88 -23.64 -15.86
C GLU A 86 -5.86 -22.43 -16.79
N ALA A 87 -5.26 -21.31 -16.39
CA ALA A 87 -5.10 -20.14 -17.26
C ALA A 87 -4.31 -20.48 -18.53
N ARG A 88 -3.23 -21.27 -18.44
CA ARG A 88 -2.49 -21.73 -19.63
C ARG A 88 -3.32 -22.63 -20.54
N GLN A 89 -4.11 -23.53 -19.94
CA GLN A 89 -4.98 -24.43 -20.70
C GLN A 89 -6.10 -23.65 -21.40
N ARG A 90 -6.74 -22.74 -20.68
CA ARG A 90 -7.80 -21.87 -21.18
C ARG A 90 -7.27 -20.92 -22.26
N LEU A 91 -6.05 -20.40 -22.11
CA LEU A 91 -5.42 -19.56 -23.12
C LEU A 91 -5.23 -20.32 -24.44
N LYS A 92 -4.77 -21.57 -24.39
CA LYS A 92 -4.62 -22.42 -25.59
C LYS A 92 -5.96 -22.76 -26.26
N LYS A 93 -7.04 -22.88 -25.48
CA LYS A 93 -8.36 -23.29 -25.97
C LYS A 93 -9.20 -22.13 -26.49
N SER A 94 -9.19 -21.01 -25.79
CA SER A 94 -10.17 -19.92 -25.96
C SER A 94 -9.52 -18.55 -26.24
N GLY A 95 -8.20 -18.44 -26.14
CA GLY A 95 -7.48 -17.19 -26.36
C GLY A 95 -7.60 -16.17 -25.23
N TRP A 96 -7.09 -14.97 -25.47
CA TRP A 96 -6.95 -13.92 -24.46
C TRP A 96 -8.25 -13.26 -24.05
N ASP A 97 -9.23 -13.16 -24.95
CA ASP A 97 -10.53 -12.56 -24.63
C ASP A 97 -11.28 -13.32 -23.54
N ASP A 98 -10.95 -14.60 -23.36
CA ASP A 98 -11.49 -15.45 -22.32
C ASP A 98 -10.61 -15.45 -21.06
N VAL A 99 -9.28 -15.57 -21.22
CA VAL A 99 -8.33 -15.65 -20.08
C VAL A 99 -8.10 -14.33 -19.37
N ARG A 100 -7.94 -13.23 -20.10
CA ARG A 100 -7.64 -11.90 -19.55
C ARG A 100 -8.70 -11.45 -18.54
N PRO A 101 -10.01 -11.47 -18.84
CA PRO A 101 -11.01 -11.06 -17.86
C PRO A 101 -11.09 -12.01 -16.67
N ALA A 102 -10.90 -13.33 -16.86
CA ALA A 102 -10.90 -14.30 -15.77
C ALA A 102 -9.75 -14.08 -14.78
N LEU A 103 -8.52 -13.86 -15.28
CA LEU A 103 -7.36 -13.52 -14.46
C LEU A 103 -7.56 -12.19 -13.73
N ARG A 104 -8.03 -11.17 -14.44
CA ARG A 104 -8.31 -9.86 -13.85
C ARG A 104 -9.31 -9.99 -12.70
N SER A 105 -10.45 -10.63 -12.92
CA SER A 105 -11.47 -10.80 -11.88
C SER A 105 -10.96 -11.63 -10.70
N THR A 106 -10.17 -12.68 -10.94
CA THR A 106 -9.55 -13.49 -9.88
C THR A 106 -8.66 -12.63 -8.98
N ILE A 107 -7.76 -11.86 -9.60
CA ILE A 107 -6.83 -10.99 -8.87
C ILE A 107 -7.59 -9.92 -8.10
N THR A 108 -8.58 -9.26 -8.72
CA THR A 108 -9.36 -8.21 -8.04
C THR A 108 -10.21 -8.78 -6.91
N GLY A 109 -10.80 -9.96 -7.09
CA GLY A 109 -11.56 -10.65 -6.05
C GLY A 109 -10.69 -11.02 -4.84
N TRP A 110 -9.54 -11.64 -5.08
CA TRP A 110 -8.57 -11.92 -4.00
C TRP A 110 -8.05 -10.65 -3.36
N PHE A 111 -7.80 -9.60 -4.15
CA PHE A 111 -7.33 -8.32 -3.62
C PHE A 111 -8.34 -7.72 -2.65
N MET A 112 -9.63 -7.70 -3.02
CA MET A 112 -10.67 -7.20 -2.13
C MET A 112 -10.77 -8.04 -0.85
N LYS A 113 -10.72 -9.38 -0.95
CA LYS A 113 -10.63 -10.25 0.24
C LYS A 113 -9.40 -9.88 1.10
N ALA A 114 -8.22 -9.78 0.50
CA ALA A 114 -6.98 -9.46 1.19
C ALA A 114 -7.07 -8.11 1.93
N PHE A 115 -7.56 -7.08 1.24
CA PHE A 115 -7.67 -5.73 1.78
C PHE A 115 -8.70 -5.63 2.91
N ILE A 116 -9.86 -6.26 2.76
CA ILE A 116 -10.90 -6.30 3.80
C ILE A 116 -10.38 -7.03 5.04
N HIS A 117 -9.79 -8.22 4.89
CA HIS A 117 -9.19 -8.97 6.00
C HIS A 117 -8.11 -8.15 6.72
N GLY A 118 -7.25 -7.45 5.97
CA GLY A 118 -6.23 -6.58 6.56
C GLY A 118 -6.83 -5.40 7.34
N SER A 119 -7.90 -4.81 6.81
CA SER A 119 -8.63 -3.71 7.45
C SER A 119 -9.38 -4.13 8.72
N THR A 120 -9.76 -5.41 8.83
CA THR A 120 -10.41 -6.00 10.02
C THR A 120 -9.43 -6.72 10.96
N ASN A 121 -8.11 -6.50 10.80
CA ASN A 121 -7.04 -7.11 11.59
C ASN A 121 -6.90 -8.64 11.46
N GLN A 122 -7.46 -9.24 10.41
CA GLN A 122 -7.29 -10.65 10.06
C GLN A 122 -6.05 -10.82 9.17
N PHE A 123 -4.87 -10.51 9.73
CA PHE A 123 -3.62 -10.42 8.97
C PHE A 123 -3.20 -11.74 8.31
N THR A 124 -3.41 -12.89 8.95
CA THR A 124 -3.04 -14.19 8.39
C THR A 124 -3.74 -14.45 7.06
N SER A 125 -5.07 -14.26 7.03
CA SER A 125 -5.87 -14.38 5.80
C SER A 125 -5.48 -13.33 4.76
N SER A 126 -5.26 -12.09 5.20
CA SER A 126 -4.83 -11.00 4.32
C SER A 126 -3.51 -11.31 3.60
N VAL A 127 -2.50 -11.74 4.36
CA VAL A 127 -1.18 -12.16 3.86
C VAL A 127 -1.31 -13.36 2.90
N ALA A 128 -2.13 -14.34 3.23
CA ALA A 128 -2.34 -15.52 2.38
C ALA A 128 -2.91 -15.15 1.00
N PHE A 129 -3.88 -14.23 0.94
CA PHE A 129 -4.42 -13.75 -0.34
C PHE A 129 -3.41 -12.87 -1.10
N TYR A 130 -2.74 -11.93 -0.43
CA TYR A 130 -1.72 -11.11 -1.10
C TYR A 130 -0.57 -11.95 -1.68
N SER A 131 -0.12 -12.96 -0.95
CA SER A 131 0.91 -13.89 -1.41
C SER A 131 0.50 -14.58 -2.72
N GLN A 132 -0.73 -15.11 -2.79
CA GLN A 132 -1.27 -15.73 -4.00
C GLN A 132 -1.36 -14.74 -5.17
N ILE A 133 -1.79 -13.49 -4.91
CA ILE A 133 -1.88 -12.47 -5.96
C ILE A 133 -0.48 -12.16 -6.51
N VAL A 134 0.49 -11.87 -5.64
CA VAL A 134 1.86 -11.55 -6.06
C VAL A 134 2.48 -12.72 -6.82
N GLU A 135 2.23 -13.95 -6.37
CA GLU A 135 2.69 -15.16 -7.06
C GLU A 135 2.15 -15.26 -8.50
N ILE A 136 0.86 -14.95 -8.73
CA ILE A 136 0.27 -14.91 -10.07
C ILE A 136 0.80 -13.76 -10.90
N LEU A 137 0.93 -12.57 -10.31
CA LEU A 137 1.41 -11.38 -11.00
C LEU A 137 2.85 -11.56 -11.50
N GLU A 138 3.75 -12.08 -10.67
CA GLU A 138 5.14 -12.33 -11.07
C GLU A 138 5.25 -13.46 -12.09
N TRP A 139 4.51 -14.54 -11.88
CA TRP A 139 4.44 -15.61 -12.88
C TRP A 139 3.95 -15.09 -14.23
N GLY A 140 2.89 -14.27 -14.25
CA GLY A 140 2.34 -13.74 -15.50
C GLY A 140 3.27 -12.75 -16.18
N ARG A 141 4.01 -11.93 -15.42
CA ARG A 141 5.07 -11.07 -15.97
C ARG A 141 6.12 -11.86 -16.72
N GLN A 142 6.53 -13.01 -16.19
CA GLN A 142 7.54 -13.88 -16.81
C GLN A 142 6.96 -14.70 -17.97
N ALA A 143 5.81 -15.36 -17.73
CA ALA A 143 5.20 -16.28 -18.69
C ALA A 143 4.67 -15.58 -19.95
N PHE A 144 4.27 -14.31 -19.82
CA PHE A 144 3.67 -13.53 -20.91
C PHE A 144 4.49 -12.28 -21.22
N LYS A 145 5.81 -12.31 -20.99
CA LYS A 145 6.70 -11.15 -21.18
C LYS A 145 6.67 -10.60 -22.62
N ASP A 146 6.48 -11.48 -23.60
CA ASP A 146 6.50 -11.17 -25.04
C ASP A 146 5.10 -10.84 -25.59
N VAL A 147 4.07 -10.83 -24.73
CA VAL A 147 2.70 -10.48 -25.11
C VAL A 147 2.43 -9.01 -24.78
N SER A 148 1.86 -8.28 -25.75
CA SER A 148 1.54 -6.86 -25.60
C SER A 148 0.57 -6.61 -24.44
N THR A 149 0.63 -5.41 -23.86
CA THR A 149 -0.27 -5.04 -22.75
C THR A 149 -1.73 -5.03 -23.22
N GLU A 150 -1.96 -4.63 -24.46
CA GLU A 150 -3.27 -4.53 -25.10
C GLU A 150 -3.95 -5.91 -25.12
N GLU A 151 -3.16 -6.96 -25.35
CA GLU A 151 -3.63 -8.34 -25.42
C GLU A 151 -3.75 -8.99 -24.04
N ARG A 152 -2.69 -8.98 -23.22
CA ARG A 152 -2.70 -9.65 -21.88
C ARG A 152 -3.39 -8.85 -20.77
N GLY A 153 -3.66 -7.58 -21.02
CA GLY A 153 -4.23 -6.63 -20.07
C GLY A 153 -3.19 -5.97 -19.14
N PRO A 154 -3.60 -4.92 -18.42
CA PRO A 154 -2.69 -4.07 -17.65
C PRO A 154 -2.30 -4.66 -16.28
N ILE A 155 -2.92 -5.76 -15.85
CA ILE A 155 -2.68 -6.36 -14.52
C ILE A 155 -1.22 -6.78 -14.29
N PHE A 156 -0.47 -7.04 -15.38
CA PHE A 156 0.95 -7.40 -15.32
C PHE A 156 1.90 -6.20 -15.47
N LYS A 157 1.39 -4.97 -15.61
CA LYS A 157 2.25 -3.77 -15.63
C LYS A 157 2.95 -3.60 -14.28
N SER A 158 4.17 -3.08 -14.31
CA SER A 158 4.99 -2.86 -13.10
C SER A 158 4.26 -2.02 -12.05
N THR A 159 3.52 -0.98 -12.46
CA THR A 159 2.74 -0.13 -11.53
C THR A 159 1.68 -0.92 -10.76
N TYR A 160 0.98 -1.85 -11.41
CA TYR A 160 -0.03 -2.68 -10.78
C TYR A 160 0.59 -3.65 -9.77
N VAL A 161 1.64 -4.38 -10.19
CA VAL A 161 2.36 -5.33 -9.33
C VAL A 161 2.97 -4.61 -8.12
N ARG A 162 3.58 -3.46 -8.37
CA ARG A 162 4.18 -2.62 -7.33
C ARG A 162 3.15 -2.12 -6.32
N GLY A 163 1.98 -1.66 -6.77
CA GLY A 163 0.88 -1.24 -5.89
C GLY A 163 0.39 -2.38 -4.99
N VAL A 164 0.25 -3.59 -5.54
CA VAL A 164 -0.13 -4.78 -4.74
C VAL A 164 0.97 -5.15 -3.75
N LYS A 165 2.24 -5.20 -4.18
CA LYS A 165 3.38 -5.48 -3.29
C LYS A 165 3.48 -4.47 -2.14
N ARG A 166 3.24 -3.19 -2.40
CA ARG A 166 3.22 -2.13 -1.37
C ARG A 166 2.20 -2.45 -0.27
N LEU A 167 0.98 -2.79 -0.65
CA LEU A 167 -0.06 -3.12 0.32
C LEU A 167 0.21 -4.43 1.04
N TYR A 168 0.75 -5.43 0.33
CA TYR A 168 1.18 -6.68 0.94
C TYR A 168 2.27 -6.46 2.01
N MET A 169 3.32 -5.71 1.67
CA MET A 169 4.40 -5.33 2.57
C MET A 169 3.88 -4.60 3.81
N ASN A 170 2.98 -3.63 3.63
CA ASN A 170 2.37 -2.90 4.73
C ASN A 170 1.51 -3.82 5.63
N THR A 171 0.81 -4.80 5.05
CA THR A 171 0.06 -5.81 5.81
C THR A 171 0.98 -6.70 6.64
N LEU A 172 2.11 -7.16 6.07
CA LEU A 172 3.11 -7.95 6.79
C LEU A 172 3.69 -7.18 7.98
N LEU A 173 4.07 -5.92 7.79
CA LEU A 173 4.55 -5.07 8.89
C LEU A 173 3.49 -4.89 9.98
N LYS A 174 2.23 -4.60 9.61
CA LYS A 174 1.13 -4.45 10.58
C LYS A 174 0.86 -5.75 11.34
N GLY A 175 0.89 -6.89 10.63
CA GLY A 175 0.77 -8.21 11.22
C GLY A 175 1.87 -8.46 12.24
N TYR A 176 3.13 -8.20 11.87
CA TYR A 176 4.29 -8.32 12.77
C TYR A 176 4.19 -7.42 14.00
N ILE A 177 3.82 -6.15 13.84
CA ILE A 177 3.68 -5.21 14.96
C ILE A 177 2.64 -5.71 15.98
N LYS A 178 1.55 -6.32 15.52
CA LYS A 178 0.45 -6.78 16.39
C LYS A 178 0.65 -8.20 16.92
N HIS A 179 1.26 -9.07 16.12
CA HIS A 179 1.41 -10.50 16.38
C HIS A 179 2.82 -10.96 15.95
N PRO A 180 3.90 -10.52 16.63
CA PRO A 180 5.28 -10.73 16.19
C PRO A 180 5.71 -12.21 16.13
N SER A 181 4.97 -13.12 16.78
CA SER A 181 5.19 -14.58 16.69
C SER A 181 4.72 -15.18 15.37
N ASP A 182 3.73 -14.56 14.71
CA ASP A 182 2.99 -15.17 13.60
C ASP A 182 3.51 -14.68 12.24
N PHE A 183 4.25 -13.58 12.24
CA PHE A 183 4.78 -12.93 11.05
C PHE A 183 6.29 -12.73 11.17
N LYS A 184 7.00 -12.79 10.05
CA LYS A 184 8.42 -12.48 10.00
C LYS A 184 8.61 -11.09 9.40
N ILE A 185 9.29 -10.21 10.13
CA ILE A 185 9.59 -8.86 9.61
C ILE A 185 10.45 -8.92 8.34
N ASP A 186 11.29 -9.96 8.20
CA ASP A 186 12.14 -10.18 7.02
C ASP A 186 11.34 -10.29 5.72
N ASP A 187 10.11 -10.82 5.76
CA ASP A 187 9.25 -10.90 4.57
C ASP A 187 8.87 -9.50 4.08
N ALA A 188 8.59 -8.57 5.00
CA ALA A 188 8.31 -7.17 4.67
C ALA A 188 9.58 -6.45 4.20
N VAL A 189 10.74 -6.69 4.83
CA VAL A 189 12.05 -6.13 4.44
C VAL A 189 12.45 -6.57 3.03
N ASN A 190 12.27 -7.85 2.71
CA ASN A 190 12.54 -8.40 1.39
C ASN A 190 11.66 -7.74 0.32
N LEU A 191 10.38 -7.54 0.60
CA LEU A 191 9.49 -6.81 -0.31
C LEU A 191 9.87 -5.33 -0.46
N ALA A 192 10.30 -4.68 0.63
CA ALA A 192 10.77 -3.29 0.58
C ALA A 192 11.97 -3.14 -0.36
N HIS A 193 12.97 -4.02 -0.26
CA HIS A 193 14.11 -4.03 -1.18
C HIS A 193 13.70 -4.28 -2.63
N GLN A 194 12.81 -5.25 -2.87
CA GLN A 194 12.30 -5.51 -4.22
C GLN A 194 11.57 -4.30 -4.82
N ILE A 195 10.77 -3.60 -4.01
CA ILE A 195 10.04 -2.40 -4.42
C ILE A 195 11.01 -1.27 -4.81
N ILE A 196 12.01 -1.00 -3.96
CA ILE A 196 13.00 0.05 -4.23
C ILE A 196 13.76 -0.27 -5.52
N ALA A 197 14.20 -1.52 -5.70
CA ALA A 197 14.87 -1.96 -6.90
C ALA A 197 13.98 -1.86 -8.15
N ASP A 198 12.72 -2.30 -8.08
CA ASP A 198 11.78 -2.22 -9.21
C ASP A 198 11.52 -0.77 -9.63
N VAL A 199 11.38 0.15 -8.68
CA VAL A 199 11.20 1.58 -8.97
C VAL A 199 12.44 2.19 -9.62
N ALA A 200 13.64 1.86 -9.13
CA ALA A 200 14.89 2.34 -9.70
C ALA A 200 15.12 1.82 -11.12
N GLN A 201 14.78 0.56 -11.40
CA GLN A 201 14.91 -0.06 -12.71
C GLN A 201 13.80 0.35 -13.69
N ASN A 202 12.64 0.77 -13.18
CA ASN A 202 11.48 1.15 -13.98
C ASN A 202 10.98 2.55 -13.57
N PRO A 203 11.78 3.61 -13.84
CA PRO A 203 11.36 4.98 -13.60
C PRO A 203 10.18 5.36 -14.51
N PRO A 204 9.41 6.43 -14.19
CA PRO A 204 8.35 6.91 -15.07
C PRO A 204 8.92 7.23 -16.44
N SER A 205 8.22 6.84 -17.51
CA SER A 205 8.66 7.15 -18.87
C SER A 205 8.64 8.67 -19.10
N PRO A 206 9.72 9.29 -19.62
CA PRO A 206 9.71 10.72 -19.94
C PRO A 206 8.75 11.06 -21.07
N ASN A 207 8.33 10.08 -21.87
CA ASN A 207 7.46 10.24 -23.02
C ASN A 207 5.96 10.07 -22.68
N GLU A 208 5.64 9.61 -21.47
CA GLU A 208 4.26 9.42 -21.04
C GLU A 208 3.82 10.58 -20.13
N GLN A 209 2.63 11.10 -20.38
CA GLN A 209 2.02 12.10 -19.50
C GLN A 209 1.27 11.39 -18.38
N TYR A 210 1.77 11.53 -17.15
CA TYR A 210 1.12 11.00 -15.97
C TYR A 210 0.41 12.10 -15.18
N ASP A 211 -0.76 11.79 -14.62
CA ASP A 211 -1.33 12.65 -13.59
C ASP A 211 -0.44 12.62 -12.33
N PRO A 212 -0.29 13.74 -11.60
CA PRO A 212 0.57 13.78 -10.41
C PRO A 212 0.20 12.73 -9.36
N GLY A 213 -1.10 12.42 -9.22
CA GLY A 213 -1.59 11.39 -8.30
C GLY A 213 -1.08 10.00 -8.68
N PHE A 214 -1.03 9.67 -9.97
CA PHE A 214 -0.48 8.40 -10.46
C PHE A 214 1.00 8.27 -10.13
N LEU A 215 1.80 9.33 -10.37
CA LEU A 215 3.22 9.34 -10.02
C LEU A 215 3.43 9.17 -8.50
N LEU A 216 2.62 9.87 -7.70
CA LEU A 216 2.68 9.77 -6.25
C LEU A 216 2.36 8.34 -5.80
N SER A 217 1.24 7.77 -6.25
CA SER A 217 0.80 6.43 -5.88
C SER A 217 1.83 5.34 -6.16
N PHE A 218 2.38 5.32 -7.38
CA PHE A 218 3.14 4.18 -7.87
C PHE A 218 4.66 4.39 -7.89
N TRP A 219 5.20 5.59 -7.64
CA TRP A 219 6.64 5.79 -7.50
C TRP A 219 7.02 6.39 -6.16
N LYS A 220 6.35 7.46 -5.73
CA LYS A 220 6.76 8.18 -4.51
C LYS A 220 6.30 7.47 -3.23
N TYR A 221 5.01 7.26 -3.08
CA TYR A 221 4.43 6.60 -1.91
C TYR A 221 4.90 5.16 -1.76
N THR A 222 5.15 4.47 -2.87
CA THR A 222 5.64 3.10 -2.84
C THR A 222 7.08 3.03 -2.30
N VAL A 223 7.96 3.93 -2.74
CA VAL A 223 9.35 4.03 -2.24
C VAL A 223 9.38 4.53 -0.79
N SER A 224 8.54 5.51 -0.46
CA SER A 224 8.42 6.03 0.90
C SER A 224 8.03 4.93 1.89
N ASP A 225 6.97 4.18 1.61
CA ASP A 225 6.53 3.08 2.47
C ASP A 225 7.61 1.99 2.61
N ALA A 226 8.32 1.67 1.52
CA ALA A 226 9.41 0.69 1.56
C ALA A 226 10.57 1.15 2.46
N HIS A 227 11.01 2.40 2.32
CA HIS A 227 12.02 2.97 3.23
C HIS A 227 11.51 3.05 4.68
N ALA A 228 10.23 3.33 4.91
CA ALA A 228 9.67 3.34 6.25
C ALA A 228 9.70 1.94 6.91
N VAL A 229 9.45 0.88 6.14
CA VAL A 229 9.59 -0.52 6.63
C VAL A 229 11.04 -0.83 7.00
N LEU A 230 12.00 -0.45 6.16
CA LEU A 230 13.44 -0.61 6.47
C LEU A 230 13.83 0.20 7.71
N GLY A 231 13.34 1.43 7.83
CA GLY A 231 13.57 2.28 9.00
C GLY A 231 13.00 1.69 10.28
N TYR A 232 11.81 1.08 10.22
CA TYR A 232 11.22 0.34 11.33
C TYR A 232 12.10 -0.85 11.74
N TYR A 233 12.55 -1.64 10.77
CA TYR A 233 13.40 -2.81 11.01
C TYR A 233 14.70 -2.44 11.74
N TYR A 234 15.47 -1.48 11.22
CA TYR A 234 16.71 -1.04 11.87
C TYR A 234 16.45 -0.40 13.24
N LYS A 235 15.35 0.35 13.40
CA LYS A 235 14.99 0.89 14.72
C LYS A 235 14.72 -0.23 15.72
N ALA A 236 14.04 -1.31 15.30
CA ALA A 236 13.77 -2.46 16.16
C ALA A 236 15.06 -3.18 16.56
N LEU A 237 16.01 -3.38 15.62
CA LEU A 237 17.32 -3.95 15.93
C LEU A 237 18.08 -3.08 16.94
N GLY A 238 18.10 -1.75 16.75
CA GLY A 238 18.75 -0.84 17.69
C GLY A 238 18.13 -0.85 19.10
N LEU A 239 16.82 -1.13 19.20
CA LEU A 239 16.13 -1.30 20.49
C LEU A 239 16.40 -2.66 21.16
N GLN A 240 16.73 -3.69 20.38
CA GLN A 240 17.07 -5.02 20.89
C GLN A 240 18.56 -5.15 21.28
N ALA A 241 19.42 -4.37 20.63
CA ALA A 241 20.84 -4.31 20.95
C ALA A 241 21.09 -3.75 22.36
N VAL A 242 22.29 -4.00 22.89
CA VAL A 242 22.70 -3.50 24.21
C VAL A 242 22.62 -1.96 24.23
N PRO A 243 21.89 -1.34 25.18
CA PRO A 243 21.72 0.11 25.20
C PRO A 243 23.05 0.87 25.21
N GLY A 244 23.21 1.79 24.26
CA GLY A 244 24.41 2.61 24.12
C GLY A 244 25.61 1.92 23.46
N SER A 245 25.49 0.66 23.04
CA SER A 245 26.51 -0.03 22.27
C SER A 245 26.70 0.59 20.88
N GLU A 246 27.84 0.31 20.25
CA GLU A 246 28.09 0.76 18.88
C GLU A 246 27.11 0.14 17.89
N GLU A 247 26.78 -1.15 18.05
CA GLU A 247 25.75 -1.85 17.27
C GLU A 247 24.39 -1.13 17.36
N ALA A 248 23.96 -0.73 18.56
CA ALA A 248 22.72 0.02 18.73
C ALA A 248 22.77 1.37 17.99
N ARG A 249 23.91 2.08 18.06
CA ARG A 249 24.10 3.37 17.37
C ARG A 249 24.11 3.23 15.86
N GLU A 250 24.73 2.19 15.32
CA GLU A 250 24.74 1.89 13.88
C GLU A 250 23.33 1.61 13.39
N HIS A 251 22.58 0.77 14.10
CA HIS A 251 21.17 0.50 13.78
C HIS A 251 20.30 1.75 13.85
N PHE A 252 20.46 2.61 14.85
CA PHE A 252 19.74 3.89 14.89
C PHE A 252 20.18 4.85 13.78
N GLN A 253 21.45 4.81 13.36
CA GLN A 253 21.91 5.59 12.21
C GLN A 253 21.20 5.14 10.92
N ASP A 254 21.13 3.83 10.68
CA ASP A 254 20.46 3.31 9.50
C ASP A 254 18.96 3.54 9.55
N ALA A 255 18.33 3.39 10.72
CA ALA A 255 16.93 3.77 10.90
C ALA A 255 16.68 5.24 10.51
N ALA A 256 17.49 6.18 11.01
CA ALA A 256 17.38 7.59 10.68
C ALA A 256 17.55 7.84 9.17
N ARG A 257 18.55 7.22 8.54
CA ARG A 257 18.77 7.33 7.08
C ARG A 257 17.57 6.84 6.27
N GLN A 258 16.99 5.72 6.66
CA GLN A 258 15.83 5.15 5.97
C GLN A 258 14.60 6.03 6.15
N TYR A 259 14.32 6.53 7.36
CA TYR A 259 13.18 7.44 7.58
C TYR A 259 13.35 8.80 6.88
N VAL A 260 14.57 9.36 6.81
CA VAL A 260 14.85 10.55 6.00
C VAL A 260 14.63 10.26 4.51
N SER A 261 15.05 9.09 4.02
CA SER A 261 14.82 8.68 2.62
C SER A 261 13.32 8.53 2.33
N SER A 262 12.56 7.98 3.29
CA SER A 262 11.10 7.91 3.22
C SER A 262 10.46 9.30 3.13
N ALA A 263 10.82 10.22 4.03
CA ALA A 263 10.32 11.59 3.98
C ALA A 263 10.67 12.30 2.67
N ASN A 264 11.92 12.17 2.19
CA ASN A 264 12.37 12.81 0.96
C ASN A 264 11.69 12.26 -0.31
N ALA A 265 11.15 11.04 -0.25
CA ALA A 265 10.35 10.51 -1.36
C ALA A 265 8.97 11.20 -1.45
N LEU A 266 8.49 11.81 -0.36
CA LEU A 266 7.19 12.46 -0.28
C LEU A 266 7.28 13.98 -0.55
N PRO A 267 6.22 14.58 -1.13
CA PRO A 267 6.04 16.02 -1.11
C PRO A 267 6.12 16.59 0.31
N ALA A 268 6.68 17.80 0.46
CA ALA A 268 6.86 18.43 1.77
C ALA A 268 5.54 18.79 2.48
N ASP A 269 4.45 18.89 1.73
CA ASP A 269 3.10 19.14 2.21
C ASP A 269 2.30 17.84 2.48
N ASP A 270 2.90 16.67 2.30
CA ASP A 270 2.27 15.39 2.63
C ASP A 270 2.31 15.13 4.15
N GLU A 271 1.21 14.66 4.73
CA GLU A 271 1.10 14.41 6.17
C GLU A 271 2.14 13.41 6.71
N CYS A 272 2.62 12.48 5.87
CA CYS A 272 3.60 11.49 6.27
C CYS A 272 5.04 12.04 6.19
N HIS A 273 5.30 13.14 5.48
CA HIS A 273 6.63 13.73 5.36
C HIS A 273 7.18 14.14 6.73
N ALA A 274 6.45 15.03 7.42
CA ALA A 274 6.81 15.47 8.78
C ALA A 274 6.86 14.30 9.78
N TYR A 275 5.92 13.35 9.66
CA TYR A 275 5.87 12.18 10.53
C TYR A 275 7.14 11.32 10.43
N TYR A 276 7.60 11.01 9.21
CA TYR A 276 8.83 10.22 9.05
C TYR A 276 10.08 11.00 9.48
N LEU A 277 10.13 12.32 9.28
CA LEU A 277 11.21 13.13 9.83
C LEU A 277 11.22 13.10 11.37
N ALA A 278 10.07 13.12 12.03
CA ALA A 278 9.99 13.03 13.49
C ALA A 278 10.52 11.68 14.01
N ILE A 279 10.23 10.58 13.31
CA ILE A 279 10.81 9.28 13.67
C ILE A 279 12.32 9.25 13.41
N ALA A 280 12.80 9.91 12.35
CA ALA A 280 14.24 10.05 12.11
C ALA A 280 14.93 10.86 13.23
N VAL A 281 14.29 11.91 13.75
CA VAL A 281 14.78 12.68 14.91
C VAL A 281 14.90 11.80 16.15
N GLU A 282 13.91 10.96 16.43
CA GLU A 282 13.99 10.00 17.54
C GLU A 282 15.20 9.06 17.37
N ALA A 283 15.42 8.55 16.15
CA ALA A 283 16.57 7.69 15.86
C ALA A 283 17.90 8.46 16.01
N TYR A 284 17.97 9.72 15.57
CA TYR A 284 19.15 10.58 15.79
C TYR A 284 19.45 10.79 17.28
N TRP A 285 18.43 10.99 18.11
CA TRP A 285 18.60 11.11 19.56
C TRP A 285 19.12 9.82 20.18
N ARG A 286 18.52 8.68 19.86
CA ARG A 286 18.96 7.37 20.39
C ARG A 286 20.40 7.02 20.00
N ARG A 287 20.84 7.47 18.82
CA ARG A 287 22.24 7.38 18.37
C ARG A 287 23.19 8.30 19.15
N GLY A 288 22.70 9.39 19.75
CA GLY A 288 23.54 10.43 20.33
C GLY A 288 24.08 11.42 19.29
N SER A 289 23.31 11.74 18.26
CA SER A 289 23.70 12.73 17.24
C SER A 289 23.76 14.14 17.82
N SER A 290 24.60 14.99 17.22
CA SER A 290 24.77 16.38 17.69
C SER A 290 23.48 17.18 17.58
N LEU A 291 23.35 18.18 18.47
CA LEU A 291 22.22 19.11 18.46
C LEU A 291 22.04 19.78 17.09
N SER A 292 23.15 20.13 16.41
CA SER A 292 23.13 20.73 15.07
C SER A 292 22.44 19.85 14.02
N VAL A 293 22.63 18.53 14.06
CA VAL A 293 21.97 17.59 13.14
C VAL A 293 20.48 17.49 13.45
N THR A 294 20.15 17.34 14.74
CA THR A 294 18.76 17.17 15.18
C THR A 294 17.93 18.43 14.95
N LEU A 295 18.45 19.63 15.25
CA LEU A 295 17.73 20.89 15.03
C LEU A 295 17.43 21.16 13.55
N VAL A 296 18.34 20.78 12.64
CA VAL A 296 18.07 20.88 11.19
C VAL A 296 16.87 20.01 10.80
N ALA A 297 16.75 18.80 11.36
CA ALA A 297 15.60 17.95 11.09
C ALA A 297 14.31 18.51 11.72
N CYS A 298 14.36 19.08 12.93
CA CYS A 298 13.20 19.72 13.55
C CYS A 298 12.68 20.92 12.75
N ARG A 299 13.57 21.80 12.24
CA ARG A 299 13.15 22.90 11.36
C ARG A 299 12.43 22.41 10.11
N ARG A 300 12.92 21.33 9.50
CA ARG A 300 12.24 20.70 8.34
C ARG A 300 10.86 20.16 8.70
N ILE A 301 10.68 19.64 9.92
CA ILE A 301 9.38 19.20 10.42
C ILE A 301 8.45 20.40 10.54
N HIS A 302 8.89 21.49 11.17
CA HIS A 302 8.12 22.72 11.30
C HIS A 302 7.64 23.23 9.93
N ASP A 303 8.54 23.39 8.96
CA ASP A 303 8.20 23.84 7.60
C ASP A 303 7.21 22.91 6.88
N SER A 304 7.36 21.60 7.07
CA SER A 304 6.48 20.59 6.49
C SER A 304 5.09 20.64 7.10
N VAL A 305 4.98 20.80 8.42
CA VAL A 305 3.70 20.93 9.14
C VAL A 305 2.94 22.17 8.68
N GLU A 306 3.62 23.31 8.53
CA GLU A 306 3.01 24.55 8.04
C GLU A 306 2.42 24.36 6.63
N LYS A 307 3.16 23.71 5.73
CA LYS A 307 2.68 23.40 4.36
C LYS A 307 1.53 22.39 4.37
N ALA A 308 1.63 21.35 5.18
CA ALA A 308 0.64 20.29 5.27
C ALA A 308 -0.69 20.75 5.89
N ARG A 309 -0.67 21.75 6.78
CA ARG A 309 -1.86 22.23 7.52
C ARG A 309 -2.99 22.65 6.57
N TYR A 310 -2.65 23.28 5.44
CA TYR A 310 -3.64 23.74 4.46
C TYR A 310 -4.43 22.58 3.83
N LEU A 311 -3.77 21.45 3.56
CA LEU A 311 -4.37 20.31 2.85
C LEU A 311 -4.99 19.28 3.79
N TRP A 312 -4.33 18.99 4.91
CA TRP A 312 -4.67 17.87 5.79
C TRP A 312 -5.39 18.30 7.08
N GLY A 313 -5.34 19.59 7.42
CA GLY A 313 -5.94 20.13 8.64
C GLY A 313 -5.40 19.44 9.90
N SER A 314 -6.23 19.42 10.97
CA SER A 314 -5.87 18.81 12.26
C SER A 314 -5.97 17.28 12.29
N ARG A 315 -6.63 16.67 11.30
CA ARG A 315 -6.88 15.22 11.23
C ARG A 315 -5.73 14.42 10.61
N GLY A 316 -4.79 15.10 9.96
CA GLY A 316 -3.62 14.44 9.38
C GLY A 316 -2.57 14.07 10.42
N LYS A 317 -1.61 13.24 10.03
CA LYS A 317 -0.46 12.85 10.88
C LYS A 317 0.42 14.02 11.33
N GLY A 318 0.27 15.20 10.72
CA GLY A 318 0.95 16.45 11.12
C GLY A 318 0.68 16.89 12.57
N SER A 319 -0.30 16.29 13.25
CA SER A 319 -0.60 16.51 14.67
C SER A 319 -0.19 15.34 15.57
N SER A 320 0.76 14.50 15.16
CA SER A 320 1.20 13.37 15.99
C SER A 320 1.98 13.85 17.24
N PRO A 321 1.98 13.06 18.33
CA PRO A 321 2.79 13.37 19.52
C PRO A 321 4.28 13.55 19.21
N GLU A 322 4.82 12.76 18.29
CA GLU A 322 6.23 12.80 17.88
C GLU A 322 6.58 14.14 17.23
N ILE A 323 5.70 14.65 16.37
CA ILE A 323 5.88 15.96 15.71
C ILE A 323 5.83 17.09 16.75
N ARG A 324 4.84 17.07 17.64
CA ARG A 324 4.73 18.10 18.71
C ARG A 324 5.97 18.13 19.59
N MET A 325 6.51 16.97 19.93
CA MET A 325 7.73 16.87 20.72
C MET A 325 8.93 17.46 19.98
N CYS A 326 9.04 17.22 18.67
CA CYS A 326 10.11 17.81 17.86
C CYS A 326 10.01 19.34 17.75
N MET A 327 8.79 19.87 17.61
CA MET A 327 8.55 21.32 17.58
C MET A 327 8.87 21.97 18.93
N ALA A 328 8.36 21.41 20.04
CA ALA A 328 8.68 21.92 21.37
C ALA A 328 10.19 21.88 21.67
N PHE A 329 10.87 20.82 21.25
CA PHE A 329 12.33 20.72 21.36
C PHE A 329 13.05 21.80 20.55
N GLN A 330 12.59 22.09 19.33
CA GLN A 330 13.16 23.17 18.52
C GLN A 330 13.02 24.51 19.24
N ASP A 331 11.81 24.84 19.70
CA ASP A 331 11.50 26.11 20.34
C ASP A 331 12.40 26.33 21.58
N GLU A 332 12.50 25.32 22.46
CA GLU A 332 13.33 25.37 23.67
C GLU A 332 14.81 25.65 23.37
N TRP A 333 15.37 24.98 22.36
CA TRP A 333 16.80 25.08 22.06
C TRP A 333 17.15 26.28 21.20
N GLU A 334 16.26 26.73 20.32
CA GLU A 334 16.46 27.98 19.58
C GLU A 334 16.42 29.20 20.51
N GLU A 335 15.56 29.20 21.53
CA GLU A 335 15.55 30.22 22.59
C GLU A 335 16.86 30.23 23.40
N ARG A 336 17.36 29.04 23.78
CA ARG A 336 18.64 28.91 24.53
C ARG A 336 19.87 29.31 23.72
N ILE A 337 19.87 29.09 22.41
CA ILE A 337 20.98 29.53 21.54
C ILE A 337 20.98 31.05 21.38
N GLN A 338 19.81 31.69 21.43
CA GLN A 338 19.65 33.13 21.28
C GLN A 338 19.80 33.91 22.59
N SER A 339 19.63 33.24 23.74
CA SER A 339 19.81 33.81 25.08
C SER A 339 21.29 33.76 25.47
N PRO A 340 21.99 34.93 25.58
CA PRO A 340 23.42 35.02 25.87
C PRO A 340 23.87 34.40 27.19
#